data_AF-A0A429EXG7-F1
#
_entry.id   AF-A0A429EXG7-F1
#
_cell.length_a   1.000
_cell.length_b   1.000
_cell.length_c   1.000
_cell.angle_alpha   90.00
_cell.angle_beta   90.00
_cell.angle_gamma   90.00
#
_symmetry.space_group_name_H-M   'P 1'
#
loop_
_entity.id
_entity.type
_entity.pdbx_description
1 polymer ?
#
loop_
_entity_poly.entity_id
_entity_poly.type
_entity_poly.pdbx_seq_one_letter_code
_entity_poly.pdbx_strand_id
1 'polypeptide(L)'
;MTTVDLLTERVGVVMQNRPVVSMSSWTAEAVRACSAEGKGLQVVTPAHSRLTLPLRLALHGPDCRWVVTGPDGGFFDGLSGAGLAWDGERFAPTGTRRRGGGDGSFLVVNAVVRHTAYDTLMLGVAAQTLCESLGGPPVGWGTSEPAANPWDVEALTELCRGRAPGGTWLVFAGEEPVVGTMTVTRTDGGVQESITVGARDGADARGAAERLAAGFSLVSVVAQRVPGRDDLTVGAAECGPPVPVGLGLGPEVAVEFGAMGWFDLEEGPAGWDELARIVSRYRGAEGAV
;
A
#
# COMPACT_ATOMS: atom_id res chain seq x y z
N MET A 1 3.92 25.37 13.54
CA MET A 1 5.02 25.12 12.58
C MET A 1 4.35 24.59 11.32
N THR A 2 4.56 25.19 10.16
CA THR A 2 3.84 24.78 8.95
C THR A 2 4.34 23.40 8.51
N THR A 3 3.47 22.39 8.54
CA THR A 3 3.80 21.00 8.22
C THR A 3 3.95 20.75 6.71
N VAL A 4 3.57 21.73 5.89
CA VAL A 4 3.63 21.70 4.41
C VAL A 4 4.28 22.98 3.88
N ASP A 5 4.89 22.93 2.70
CA ASP A 5 5.58 24.07 2.07
C ASP A 5 4.61 25.04 1.39
N LEU A 6 3.51 24.50 0.84
CA LEU A 6 2.40 25.26 0.28
C LEU A 6 1.09 24.59 0.67
N LEU A 7 0.08 25.39 1.02
CA LEU A 7 -1.26 24.92 1.36
C LEU A 7 -2.27 25.69 0.52
N THR A 8 -3.18 24.96 -0.12
CA THR A 8 -4.33 25.51 -0.84
C THR A 8 -5.62 24.96 -0.26
N GLU A 9 -6.77 25.37 -0.81
CA GLU A 9 -8.06 24.79 -0.41
C GLU A 9 -8.14 23.27 -0.68
N ARG A 10 -7.41 22.77 -1.68
CA ARG A 10 -7.47 21.37 -2.11
C ARG A 10 -6.33 20.49 -1.68
N VAL A 11 -5.11 21.04 -1.58
CA VAL A 11 -3.91 20.22 -1.34
C VAL A 11 -2.92 20.88 -0.39
N GLY A 12 -2.20 20.04 0.34
CA GLY A 12 -0.89 20.39 0.87
C GLY A 12 0.19 19.94 -0.12
N VAL A 13 1.23 20.77 -0.30
CA VAL A 13 2.39 20.44 -1.12
C VAL A 13 3.62 20.38 -0.24
N VAL A 14 4.39 19.30 -0.39
CA VAL A 14 5.66 19.09 0.30
C VAL A 14 6.78 18.91 -0.73
N MET A 15 7.86 19.65 -0.59
CA MET A 15 9.00 19.63 -1.51
C MET A 15 10.16 18.87 -0.89
N GLN A 16 10.68 17.86 -1.59
CA GLN A 16 11.75 17.00 -1.11
C GLN A 16 12.85 16.87 -2.16
N ASN A 17 14.06 17.28 -1.81
CA ASN A 17 15.25 17.13 -2.65
C ASN A 17 16.23 16.16 -1.98
N ARG A 18 15.95 14.86 -2.11
CA ARG A 18 16.76 13.77 -1.56
C ARG A 18 16.82 12.60 -2.55
N PRO A 19 17.91 11.81 -2.56
CA PRO A 19 17.98 10.60 -3.39
C PRO A 19 16.88 9.57 -3.06
N VAL A 20 16.52 9.46 -1.79
CA VAL A 20 15.42 8.62 -1.29
C VAL A 20 14.54 9.47 -0.39
N VAL A 21 13.24 9.51 -0.69
CA VAL A 21 12.21 10.21 0.06
C VAL A 21 11.34 9.17 0.74
N SER A 22 11.28 9.24 2.06
CA SER A 22 10.58 8.26 2.90
C SER A 22 9.31 8.85 3.51
N MET A 23 8.47 7.97 4.07
CA MET A 23 7.38 8.34 4.96
C MET A 23 7.96 8.74 6.32
N SER A 24 8.73 9.81 6.35
CA SER A 24 9.31 10.37 7.57
C SER A 24 8.21 10.82 8.55
N SER A 25 8.56 11.05 9.81
CA SER A 25 7.62 11.57 10.81
C SER A 25 6.97 12.89 10.36
N TRP A 26 7.74 13.77 9.70
CA TRP A 26 7.25 15.00 9.11
C TRP A 26 6.29 14.74 7.94
N THR A 27 6.63 13.83 7.03
CA THR A 27 5.74 13.45 5.91
C THR A 27 4.43 12.84 6.42
N ALA A 28 4.52 11.98 7.44
CA ALA A 28 3.35 11.39 8.08
C ALA A 28 2.48 12.45 8.77
N GLU A 29 3.08 13.48 9.38
CA GLU A 29 2.34 14.63 9.91
C GLU A 29 1.65 15.43 8.81
N ALA A 30 2.31 15.65 7.68
CA ALA A 30 1.72 16.33 6.52
C ALA A 30 0.52 15.55 5.96
N VAL A 31 0.63 14.23 5.83
CA VAL A 31 -0.50 13.35 5.44
C VAL A 31 -1.66 13.51 6.42
N ARG A 32 -1.40 13.43 7.74
CA ARG A 32 -2.44 13.57 8.76
C ARG A 32 -3.12 14.93 8.71
N ALA A 33 -2.35 16.01 8.61
CA ALA A 33 -2.87 17.38 8.55
C ALA A 33 -3.75 17.59 7.32
N CYS A 34 -3.29 17.16 6.14
CA CYS A 34 -4.08 17.25 4.91
C CYS A 34 -5.37 16.42 5.00
N SER A 35 -5.27 15.18 5.48
CA SER A 35 -6.43 14.28 5.59
C SER A 35 -7.48 14.79 6.58
N ALA A 36 -7.07 15.41 7.69
CA ALA A 36 -8.00 16.00 8.68
C ALA A 36 -8.85 17.14 8.09
N GLU A 37 -8.34 17.82 7.07
CA GLU A 37 -9.03 18.91 6.36
C GLU A 37 -9.64 18.45 5.02
N GLY A 38 -9.60 17.15 4.70
CA GLY A 38 -10.12 16.61 3.44
C GLY A 38 -9.29 17.02 2.21
N LYS A 39 -8.03 17.39 2.40
CA LYS A 39 -7.09 17.81 1.35
C LYS A 39 -6.21 16.65 0.89
N GLY A 40 -5.82 16.66 -0.40
CA GLY A 40 -4.81 15.75 -0.93
C GLY A 40 -3.38 16.18 -0.55
N LEU A 41 -2.41 15.26 -0.58
CA LEU A 41 -1.00 15.57 -0.40
C LEU A 41 -0.21 15.40 -1.70
N GLN A 42 0.49 16.45 -2.14
CA GLN A 42 1.35 16.41 -3.32
C GLN A 42 2.82 16.50 -2.92
N VAL A 43 3.58 15.43 -3.18
CA VAL A 43 5.01 15.38 -2.90
C VAL A 43 5.77 15.77 -4.15
N VAL A 44 6.48 16.90 -4.11
CA VAL A 44 7.27 17.42 -5.23
C VAL A 44 8.73 17.02 -5.07
N THR A 45 9.31 16.36 -6.07
CA THR A 45 10.72 15.94 -6.05
C THR A 45 11.42 16.20 -7.40
N PRO A 46 12.75 16.32 -7.41
CA PRO A 46 13.54 16.15 -8.64
C PRO A 46 13.43 14.73 -9.22
N ALA A 47 13.76 14.57 -10.51
CA ALA A 47 13.74 13.29 -11.21
C ALA A 47 14.73 12.24 -10.69
N HIS A 48 15.77 12.65 -9.94
CA HIS A 48 16.74 11.73 -9.34
C HIS A 48 16.26 11.12 -8.01
N SER A 49 15.17 11.63 -7.45
CA SER A 49 14.58 11.11 -6.22
C SER A 49 13.84 9.81 -6.46
N ARG A 50 13.86 8.94 -5.46
CA ARG A 50 13.09 7.71 -5.38
C ARG A 50 12.21 7.73 -4.16
N LEU A 51 11.03 7.14 -4.22
CA LEU A 51 10.15 6.96 -3.06
C LEU A 51 10.39 5.60 -2.43
N THR A 52 10.36 5.53 -1.10
CA THR A 52 10.18 4.26 -0.39
C THR A 52 8.78 3.71 -0.64
N LEU A 53 8.60 2.40 -0.50
CA LEU A 53 7.29 1.78 -0.66
C LEU A 53 6.23 2.35 0.30
N PRO A 54 6.50 2.58 1.61
CA PRO A 54 5.50 3.21 2.49
C PRO A 54 5.02 4.58 2.02
N LEU A 55 5.93 5.44 1.54
CA LEU A 55 5.52 6.73 0.99
C LEU A 55 4.73 6.58 -0.31
N ARG A 56 5.19 5.72 -1.22
CA ARG A 56 4.46 5.38 -2.44
C ARG A 56 3.03 4.94 -2.13
N LEU A 57 2.87 4.03 -1.17
CA LEU A 57 1.57 3.50 -0.78
C LEU A 57 0.67 4.53 -0.13
N ALA A 58 1.22 5.55 0.53
CA ALA A 58 0.42 6.61 1.13
C ALA A 58 -0.06 7.67 0.14
N LEU A 59 0.58 7.80 -1.03
CA LEU A 59 0.16 8.69 -2.11
C LEU A 59 -0.95 8.05 -2.96
N HIS A 60 -1.98 7.56 -2.29
CA HIS A 60 -3.20 7.04 -2.89
C HIS A 60 -4.37 7.97 -2.55
N GLY A 61 -5.35 8.05 -3.46
CA GLY A 61 -6.56 8.85 -3.26
C GLY A 61 -6.63 10.11 -4.12
N PRO A 62 -7.76 10.83 -4.06
CA PRO A 62 -7.96 12.05 -4.83
C PRO A 62 -6.90 13.09 -4.49
N ASP A 63 -6.26 13.64 -5.53
CA ASP A 63 -5.25 14.69 -5.42
C ASP A 63 -3.97 14.39 -4.63
N CYS A 64 -3.84 13.18 -4.08
CA CYS A 64 -2.59 12.64 -3.62
C CYS A 64 -1.70 12.26 -4.83
N ARG A 65 -0.52 12.88 -4.96
CA ARG A 65 0.34 12.68 -6.14
C ARG A 65 1.82 12.77 -5.81
N TRP A 66 2.64 12.06 -6.57
CA TRP A 66 4.07 12.29 -6.64
C TRP A 66 4.40 13.16 -7.85
N VAL A 67 4.67 14.44 -7.63
CA VAL A 67 5.00 15.41 -8.68
C VAL A 67 6.51 15.42 -8.89
N VAL A 68 6.94 15.04 -10.08
CA VAL A 68 8.36 15.03 -10.44
C VAL A 68 8.67 16.20 -11.36
N THR A 69 9.72 16.97 -11.04
CA THR A 69 10.26 18.00 -11.93
C THR A 69 11.16 17.34 -12.97
N GLY A 70 10.74 17.47 -14.24
CA GLY A 70 11.50 17.03 -15.40
C GLY A 70 12.67 17.97 -15.70
N PRO A 71 13.70 17.49 -16.43
CA PRO A 71 14.86 18.29 -16.81
C PRO A 71 14.48 19.49 -17.70
N ASP A 72 13.38 19.38 -18.46
CA ASP A 72 12.87 20.45 -19.33
C ASP A 72 11.97 21.45 -18.59
N GLY A 73 11.92 21.39 -17.25
CA GLY A 73 11.09 22.27 -16.41
C GLY A 73 9.60 21.89 -16.35
N GLY A 74 9.18 20.84 -17.06
CA GLY A 74 7.83 20.29 -16.97
C GLY A 74 7.60 19.44 -15.71
N PHE A 75 6.34 19.16 -15.39
CA PHE A 75 5.96 18.30 -14.27
C PHE A 75 5.28 17.04 -14.78
N PHE A 76 5.50 15.92 -14.11
CA PHE A 76 4.75 14.69 -14.36
C PHE A 76 4.55 13.91 -13.06
N ASP A 77 3.55 13.03 -13.06
CA ASP A 77 3.30 12.12 -11.96
C ASP A 77 4.30 10.95 -12.03
N GLY A 78 5.14 10.81 -11.01
CA GLY A 78 6.14 9.75 -10.94
C GLY A 78 5.57 8.34 -10.78
N LEU A 79 4.31 8.20 -10.35
CA LEU A 79 3.65 6.89 -10.24
C LEU A 79 3.01 6.46 -11.57
N SER A 80 2.28 7.38 -12.22
CA SER A 80 1.45 7.07 -13.39
C SER A 80 2.06 7.45 -14.75
N GLY A 81 3.05 8.35 -14.74
CA GLY A 81 3.63 8.98 -15.92
C GLY A 81 2.78 10.11 -16.53
N ALA A 82 1.65 10.48 -15.92
CA ALA A 82 0.80 11.55 -16.43
C ALA A 82 1.52 12.91 -16.40
N GLY A 83 1.48 13.69 -17.47
CA GLY A 83 1.96 15.07 -17.43
C GLY A 83 1.09 15.93 -16.52
N LEU A 84 1.71 16.84 -15.77
CA LEU A 84 1.07 17.68 -14.77
C LEU A 84 1.31 19.17 -15.07
N ALA A 85 0.36 20.01 -14.68
CA ALA A 85 0.50 21.46 -14.65
C ALA A 85 -0.13 22.02 -13.37
N TRP A 86 0.44 23.10 -12.85
CA TRP A 86 -0.17 23.84 -11.74
C TRP A 86 -1.36 24.64 -12.26
N ASP A 87 -2.55 24.42 -11.70
CA ASP A 87 -3.79 25.09 -12.11
C ASP A 87 -4.14 26.31 -11.24
N GLY A 88 -3.29 26.66 -10.28
CA GLY A 88 -3.56 27.69 -9.26
C GLY A 88 -3.90 27.11 -7.89
N GLU A 89 -4.43 25.88 -7.84
CA GLU A 89 -4.80 25.19 -6.60
C GLU A 89 -4.00 23.92 -6.35
N ARG A 90 -3.63 23.18 -7.40
CA ARG A 90 -2.94 21.88 -7.33
C ARG A 90 -2.18 21.58 -8.62
N PHE A 91 -1.27 20.62 -8.60
CA PHE A 91 -0.77 20.00 -9.83
C PHE A 91 -1.81 19.02 -10.36
N ALA A 92 -2.40 19.30 -11.52
CA ALA A 92 -3.45 18.50 -12.16
C ALA A 92 -2.99 17.84 -13.47
N PRO A 93 -3.56 16.69 -13.87
CA PRO A 93 -3.21 16.02 -15.12
C PRO A 93 -3.55 16.86 -16.36
N THR A 94 -2.63 16.92 -17.31
CA THR A 94 -2.79 17.66 -18.58
C THR A 94 -3.32 16.78 -19.73
N GLY A 95 -3.51 15.48 -19.49
CA GLY A 95 -3.89 14.49 -20.51
C GLY A 95 -2.71 13.94 -21.32
N THR A 96 -1.51 14.51 -21.19
CA THR A 96 -0.29 13.92 -21.73
C THR A 96 0.21 12.78 -20.86
N ARG A 97 0.93 11.81 -21.44
CA ARG A 97 1.49 10.69 -20.69
C ARG A 97 2.88 10.33 -21.19
N ARG A 98 3.83 10.32 -20.27
CA ARG A 98 5.17 9.76 -20.49
C ARG A 98 5.12 8.26 -20.30
N ARG A 99 5.81 7.52 -21.17
CA ARG A 99 6.06 6.10 -20.93
C ARG A 99 7.17 5.97 -19.90
N GLY A 100 6.95 5.13 -18.90
CA GLY A 100 8.03 4.69 -18.04
C GLY A 100 9.02 3.83 -18.82
N GLY A 101 10.24 3.77 -18.30
CA GLY A 101 11.29 2.86 -18.71
C GLY A 101 11.95 2.29 -17.45
N GLY A 102 12.07 0.98 -17.39
CA GLY A 102 12.64 0.26 -16.26
C GLY A 102 12.37 -1.24 -16.44
N ASP A 103 13.43 -2.05 -16.34
CA ASP A 103 13.34 -3.50 -16.51
C ASP A 103 13.14 -4.21 -15.15
N GLY A 104 13.15 -3.45 -14.05
CA GLY A 104 12.98 -3.94 -12.70
C GLY A 104 11.53 -3.90 -12.24
N SER A 105 11.14 -4.90 -11.47
CA SER A 105 9.87 -4.95 -10.76
C SER A 105 10.08 -5.59 -9.39
N PHE A 106 9.13 -5.39 -8.50
CA PHE A 106 9.06 -6.10 -7.23
C PHE A 106 7.61 -6.49 -6.94
N LEU A 107 7.45 -7.46 -6.05
CA LEU A 107 6.13 -7.96 -5.68
C LEU A 107 5.55 -7.09 -4.56
N VAL A 108 4.29 -6.69 -4.70
CA VAL A 108 3.49 -6.11 -3.62
C VAL A 108 2.32 -7.02 -3.34
N VAL A 109 2.21 -7.46 -2.08
CA VAL A 109 1.10 -8.29 -1.59
C VAL A 109 0.30 -7.48 -0.58
N ASN A 110 -0.97 -7.23 -0.88
CA ASN A 110 -1.93 -6.65 0.05
C ASN A 110 -2.83 -7.77 0.61
N ALA A 111 -2.89 -7.90 1.92
CA ALA A 111 -3.73 -8.86 2.62
C ALA A 111 -4.65 -8.13 3.59
N VAL A 112 -5.90 -8.56 3.66
CA VAL A 112 -6.88 -8.08 4.63
C VAL A 112 -7.30 -9.25 5.50
N VAL A 113 -7.10 -9.10 6.80
CA VAL A 113 -7.49 -10.07 7.82
C VAL A 113 -8.50 -9.42 8.76
N ARG A 114 -9.51 -10.18 9.18
CA ARG A 114 -10.48 -9.75 10.17
C ARG A 114 -10.34 -10.58 11.44
N HIS A 115 -10.42 -9.92 12.58
CA HIS A 115 -10.37 -10.55 13.88
C HIS A 115 -11.65 -10.26 14.63
N THR A 116 -12.16 -11.26 15.33
CA THR A 116 -13.13 -10.98 16.39
C THR A 116 -12.43 -10.22 17.52
N ALA A 117 -13.07 -9.19 18.04
CA ALA A 117 -12.48 -8.35 19.08
C ALA A 117 -12.55 -9.03 20.46
N TYR A 118 -11.50 -9.74 20.84
CA TYR A 118 -11.30 -10.31 22.18
C TYR A 118 -10.17 -9.59 22.91
N ASP A 119 -10.16 -9.64 24.24
CA ASP A 119 -9.12 -8.98 25.07
C ASP A 119 -7.72 -9.57 24.84
N THR A 120 -7.65 -10.84 24.44
CA THR A 120 -6.40 -11.56 24.12
C THR A 120 -5.97 -11.40 22.66
N LEU A 121 -6.63 -10.54 21.87
CA LEU A 121 -6.26 -10.31 20.48
C LEU A 121 -4.85 -9.68 20.39
N MET A 122 -3.99 -10.34 19.64
CA MET A 122 -2.65 -9.89 19.28
C MET A 122 -2.63 -9.44 17.83
N LEU A 123 -2.24 -8.18 17.61
CA LEU A 123 -2.12 -7.57 16.29
C LEU A 123 -0.66 -7.64 15.81
N GLY A 124 -0.47 -7.63 14.49
CA GLY A 124 0.84 -7.72 13.85
C GLY A 124 1.32 -9.16 13.58
N VAL A 125 0.71 -10.19 14.17
CA VAL A 125 1.08 -11.60 13.91
C VAL A 125 0.79 -11.98 12.44
N ALA A 126 -0.30 -11.46 11.87
CA ALA A 126 -0.60 -11.64 10.44
C ALA A 126 0.46 -10.94 9.56
N ALA A 127 0.89 -9.73 9.91
CA ALA A 127 1.95 -9.03 9.19
C ALA A 127 3.28 -9.77 9.27
N GLN A 128 3.64 -10.28 10.45
CA GLN A 128 4.82 -11.12 10.64
C GLN A 128 4.78 -12.39 9.77
N THR A 129 3.64 -13.10 9.78
CA THR A 129 3.46 -14.32 8.98
C THR A 129 3.64 -14.04 7.48
N LEU A 130 3.09 -12.91 7.00
CA LEU A 130 3.22 -12.50 5.61
C LEU A 130 4.66 -12.14 5.24
N CYS A 131 5.37 -11.39 6.09
CA CYS A 131 6.78 -11.05 5.88
C CYS A 131 7.66 -12.30 5.81
N GLU A 132 7.52 -13.20 6.79
CA GLU A 132 8.28 -14.46 6.86
C GLU A 132 8.09 -15.31 5.61
N SER A 133 6.88 -15.33 5.05
CA SER A 133 6.57 -16.08 3.83
C SER A 133 7.13 -15.44 2.56
N LEU A 134 7.32 -14.12 2.53
CA LEU A 134 7.73 -13.39 1.32
C LEU A 134 9.23 -13.09 1.24
N GLY A 135 9.95 -13.13 2.35
CA GLY A 135 11.40 -12.95 2.32
C GLY A 135 12.12 -13.11 3.65
N GLY A 136 11.46 -12.83 4.77
CA GLY A 136 12.09 -12.96 6.09
C GLY A 136 11.31 -12.29 7.22
N PRO A 137 11.71 -12.52 8.47
CA PRO A 137 11.01 -11.96 9.62
C PRO A 137 11.13 -10.42 9.63
N PRO A 138 10.08 -9.72 10.10
CA PRO A 138 10.19 -8.30 10.38
C PRO A 138 11.15 -8.07 11.55
N VAL A 139 11.98 -7.03 11.43
CA VAL A 139 12.97 -6.63 12.44
C VAL A 139 12.57 -5.38 13.21
N GLY A 140 11.71 -4.55 12.62
CA GLY A 140 11.28 -3.31 13.25
C GLY A 140 9.98 -2.75 12.72
N TRP A 141 9.39 -1.86 13.52
CA TRP A 141 8.15 -1.16 13.20
C TRP A 141 8.17 0.30 13.69
N GLY A 142 7.26 1.11 13.16
CA GLY A 142 7.07 2.49 13.60
C GLY A 142 5.83 3.14 13.00
N THR A 143 5.51 4.35 13.44
CA THR A 143 4.43 5.18 12.85
C THR A 143 4.91 6.01 11.65
N SER A 144 6.19 5.88 11.31
CA SER A 144 6.89 6.54 10.22
C SER A 144 8.20 5.80 9.97
N GLU A 145 8.83 6.03 8.84
CA GLU A 145 10.19 5.58 8.56
C GLU A 145 11.22 6.51 9.23
N PRO A 146 12.36 5.98 9.73
CA PRO A 146 12.70 4.55 9.78
C PRO A 146 11.86 3.80 10.82
N ALA A 147 11.70 2.49 10.62
CA ALA A 147 11.01 1.58 11.55
C ALA A 147 11.86 1.38 12.82
N ALA A 148 11.85 2.39 13.70
CA ALA A 148 12.84 2.57 14.76
C ALA A 148 12.65 1.65 15.99
N ASN A 149 11.47 1.05 16.16
CA ASN A 149 11.21 0.14 17.27
C ASN A 149 11.53 -1.29 16.82
N PRO A 150 12.12 -2.15 17.67
CA PRO A 150 12.27 -3.57 17.37
C PRO A 150 10.89 -4.22 17.17
N TRP A 151 10.82 -5.25 16.33
CA TRP A 151 9.58 -5.99 16.11
C TRP A 151 9.08 -6.66 17.39
N ASP A 152 7.95 -6.16 17.90
CA ASP A 152 7.30 -6.61 19.12
C ASP A 152 5.79 -6.48 18.94
N VAL A 153 5.12 -7.63 18.85
CA VAL A 153 3.67 -7.71 18.65
C VAL A 153 2.89 -7.24 19.86
N GLU A 154 3.44 -7.34 21.07
CA GLU A 154 2.80 -6.86 22.31
C GLU A 154 2.79 -5.33 22.33
N ALA A 155 3.95 -4.70 22.09
CA ALA A 155 4.07 -3.25 22.02
C ALA A 155 3.22 -2.65 20.87
N LEU A 156 3.18 -3.34 19.73
CA LEU A 156 2.33 -2.94 18.61
C LEU A 156 0.85 -3.01 18.97
N THR A 157 0.42 -4.10 19.61
CA THR A 157 -0.96 -4.30 20.05
C THR A 157 -1.36 -3.26 21.08
N GLU A 158 -0.49 -2.95 22.05
CA GLU A 158 -0.71 -1.91 23.06
C GLU A 158 -0.91 -0.54 22.41
N LEU A 159 -0.08 -0.18 21.44
CA LEU A 159 -0.24 1.08 20.69
C LEU A 159 -1.60 1.15 19.98
N CYS A 160 -1.98 0.09 19.27
CA CYS A 160 -3.25 0.03 18.55
C CYS A 160 -4.45 0.11 19.51
N ARG A 161 -4.35 -0.58 20.67
CA ARG A 161 -5.39 -0.55 21.70
C ARG A 161 -5.52 0.83 22.34
N GLY A 162 -4.41 1.51 22.63
CA GLY A 162 -4.41 2.87 23.20
C GLY A 162 -4.98 3.93 22.25
N ARG A 163 -4.99 3.67 20.93
CA ARG A 163 -5.56 4.57 19.92
C ARG A 163 -7.02 4.26 19.56
N ALA A 164 -7.57 3.13 20.01
CA ALA A 164 -8.94 2.74 19.72
C ALA A 164 -9.94 3.77 20.29
N PRO A 165 -11.05 4.06 19.57
CA PRO A 165 -11.50 3.46 18.31
C PRO A 165 -10.83 4.01 17.05
N GLY A 166 -9.91 4.99 17.17
CA GLY A 166 -9.17 5.55 16.05
C GLY A 166 -8.29 4.50 15.36
N GLY A 167 -8.22 4.59 14.03
CA GLY A 167 -7.35 3.74 13.22
C GLY A 167 -5.87 4.00 13.49
N THR A 168 -5.05 2.97 13.34
CA THR A 168 -3.59 3.07 13.50
C THR A 168 -2.90 2.62 12.22
N TRP A 169 -2.09 3.50 11.64
CA TRP A 169 -1.24 3.19 10.49
C TRP A 169 0.22 3.07 10.94
N LEU A 170 0.90 2.03 10.45
CA LEU A 170 2.25 1.65 10.82
C LEU A 170 3.08 1.30 9.58
N VAL A 171 4.39 1.46 9.70
CA VAL A 171 5.39 0.88 8.79
C VAL A 171 6.15 -0.23 9.50
N PHE A 172 6.67 -1.17 8.73
CA PHE A 172 7.59 -2.19 9.23
C PHE A 172 8.60 -2.59 8.16
N ALA A 173 9.73 -3.13 8.61
CA ALA A 173 10.83 -3.59 7.76
C ALA A 173 11.37 -4.94 8.24
N GLY A 174 11.89 -5.76 7.33
CA GLY A 174 12.54 -7.06 7.58
C GLY A 174 14.03 -7.10 7.21
N GLU A 175 14.65 -8.27 7.33
CA GLU A 175 16.10 -8.51 7.07
C GLU A 175 16.45 -8.55 5.56
N GLU A 176 15.73 -9.34 4.79
CA GLU A 176 15.73 -9.25 3.31
C GLU A 176 14.96 -8.00 2.88
N PRO A 177 15.06 -7.50 1.63
CA PRO A 177 14.26 -6.35 1.22
C PRO A 177 12.79 -6.75 1.24
N VAL A 178 12.19 -6.49 2.40
CA VAL A 178 10.82 -6.70 2.81
C VAL A 178 10.49 -5.46 3.62
N VAL A 179 9.59 -4.65 3.08
CA VAL A 179 9.09 -3.44 3.74
C VAL A 179 7.60 -3.41 3.55
N GLY A 180 6.88 -2.93 4.55
CA GLY A 180 5.44 -2.88 4.43
C GLY A 180 4.80 -1.86 5.32
N THR A 181 3.49 -1.79 5.17
CA THR A 181 2.60 -0.94 5.93
C THR A 181 1.47 -1.78 6.48
N MET A 182 0.95 -1.38 7.63
CA MET A 182 -0.21 -2.01 8.24
C MET A 182 -1.16 -0.93 8.73
N THR A 183 -2.44 -1.11 8.44
CA THR A 183 -3.51 -0.30 8.99
C THR A 183 -4.41 -1.18 9.83
N VAL A 184 -4.59 -0.81 11.10
CA VAL A 184 -5.51 -1.44 12.02
C VAL A 184 -6.71 -0.53 12.20
N THR A 185 -7.91 -1.05 11.94
CA THR A 185 -9.17 -0.31 12.13
C THR A 185 -10.19 -1.14 12.89
N ARG A 186 -10.98 -0.48 13.74
CA ARG A 186 -12.21 -1.04 14.30
C ARG A 186 -13.31 -0.96 13.24
N THR A 187 -14.04 -2.05 13.09
CA THR A 187 -15.22 -2.18 12.23
C THR A 187 -16.37 -2.75 13.06
N ASP A 188 -17.59 -2.69 12.54
CA ASP A 188 -18.74 -3.30 13.22
C ASP A 188 -18.58 -4.83 13.39
N GLY A 189 -17.79 -5.46 12.50
CA GLY A 189 -17.48 -6.88 12.52
C GLY A 189 -16.21 -7.26 13.31
N GLY A 190 -15.63 -6.34 14.08
CA GLY A 190 -14.43 -6.60 14.89
C GLY A 190 -13.25 -5.70 14.54
N VAL A 191 -12.03 -6.24 14.51
CA VAL A 191 -10.80 -5.50 14.17
C VAL A 191 -10.28 -5.98 12.83
N GLN A 192 -9.97 -5.07 11.92
CA GLN A 192 -9.41 -5.39 10.61
C GLN A 192 -7.93 -4.98 10.55
N GLU A 193 -7.07 -5.90 10.11
CA GLU A 193 -5.69 -5.62 9.73
C GLU A 193 -5.60 -5.60 8.20
N SER A 194 -5.29 -4.43 7.63
CA SER A 194 -4.93 -4.29 6.22
C SER A 194 -3.43 -4.15 6.11
N ILE A 195 -2.78 -5.18 5.58
CA ILE A 195 -1.32 -5.31 5.54
C ILE A 195 -0.89 -5.25 4.08
N THR A 196 0.13 -4.45 3.79
CA THR A 196 0.76 -4.41 2.47
C THR A 196 2.25 -4.64 2.62
N VAL A 197 2.78 -5.68 1.96
CA VAL A 197 4.20 -6.04 1.99
C VAL A 197 4.77 -5.93 0.58
N GLY A 198 5.87 -5.20 0.43
CA GLY A 198 6.75 -5.30 -0.72
C GLY A 198 7.82 -6.36 -0.47
N ALA A 199 8.12 -7.16 -1.47
CA ALA A 199 9.16 -8.18 -1.46
C ALA A 199 9.81 -8.28 -2.85
N ARG A 200 10.93 -8.99 -2.96
CA ARG A 200 11.58 -9.26 -4.25
C ARG A 200 10.60 -9.89 -5.24
N ASP A 201 10.81 -9.62 -6.52
CA ASP A 201 10.09 -10.32 -7.58
C ASP A 201 10.36 -11.83 -7.52
N GLY A 202 9.36 -12.64 -7.83
CA GLY A 202 9.41 -14.10 -7.75
C GLY A 202 9.14 -14.71 -6.37
N ALA A 203 8.86 -13.91 -5.33
CA ALA A 203 8.40 -14.43 -4.05
C ALA A 203 7.05 -15.18 -4.19
N ASP A 204 6.86 -16.25 -3.40
CA ASP A 204 5.66 -17.10 -3.47
C ASP A 204 4.45 -16.44 -2.79
N ALA A 205 3.75 -15.60 -3.55
CA ALA A 205 2.54 -14.92 -3.09
C ALA A 205 1.42 -15.89 -2.70
N ARG A 206 1.31 -17.01 -3.42
CA ARG A 206 0.26 -18.01 -3.20
C ARG A 206 0.49 -18.74 -1.89
N GLY A 207 1.70 -19.27 -1.68
CA GLY A 207 2.07 -19.92 -0.41
C GLY A 207 1.93 -18.98 0.79
N ALA A 208 2.25 -17.70 0.63
CA ALA A 208 2.02 -16.69 1.66
C ALA A 208 0.52 -16.51 1.98
N ALA A 209 -0.34 -16.45 0.95
CA ALA A 209 -1.79 -16.36 1.12
C ALA A 209 -2.38 -17.62 1.78
N GLU A 210 -1.94 -18.81 1.37
CA GLU A 210 -2.36 -20.08 1.97
C GLU A 210 -1.97 -20.17 3.45
N ARG A 211 -0.76 -19.74 3.82
CA ARG A 211 -0.32 -19.68 5.22
C ARG A 211 -1.14 -18.69 6.05
N LEU A 212 -1.47 -17.52 5.49
CA LEU A 212 -2.37 -16.57 6.15
C LEU A 212 -3.77 -17.15 6.35
N ALA A 213 -4.34 -17.78 5.33
CA ALA A 213 -5.67 -18.39 5.40
C ALA A 213 -5.76 -19.53 6.43
N ALA A 214 -4.65 -20.26 6.64
CA ALA A 214 -4.59 -21.33 7.64
C ALA A 214 -4.55 -20.81 9.09
N GLY A 215 -3.96 -19.62 9.32
CA GLY A 215 -3.78 -19.05 10.64
C GLY A 215 -4.82 -18.01 11.05
N PHE A 216 -5.51 -17.40 10.10
CA PHE A 216 -6.35 -16.22 10.33
C PHE A 216 -7.64 -16.26 9.52
N SER A 217 -8.65 -15.49 9.96
CA SER A 217 -9.84 -15.20 9.15
C SER A 217 -9.49 -14.19 8.05
N LEU A 218 -8.81 -14.70 7.02
CA LEU A 218 -8.44 -13.96 5.82
C LEU A 218 -9.70 -13.50 5.10
N VAL A 219 -9.74 -12.25 4.67
CA VAL A 219 -10.80 -11.68 3.81
C VAL A 219 -10.37 -11.75 2.35
N SER A 220 -9.18 -11.24 2.05
CA SER A 220 -8.63 -11.24 0.69
C SER A 220 -7.11 -11.06 0.68
N VAL A 221 -6.46 -11.54 -0.38
CA VAL A 221 -5.08 -11.23 -0.73
C VAL A 221 -5.02 -10.82 -2.19
N VAL A 222 -4.35 -9.72 -2.50
CA VAL A 222 -4.03 -9.30 -3.87
C VAL A 222 -2.52 -9.21 -4.01
N ALA A 223 -1.97 -9.93 -4.99
CA ALA A 223 -0.56 -9.86 -5.35
C ALA A 223 -0.40 -9.13 -6.68
N GLN A 224 0.53 -8.20 -6.75
CA GLN A 224 0.81 -7.40 -7.95
C GLN A 224 2.30 -7.19 -8.14
N ARG A 225 2.76 -7.25 -9.38
CA ARG A 225 4.08 -6.77 -9.78
C ARG A 225 4.04 -5.27 -9.99
N VAL A 226 4.92 -4.57 -9.30
CA VAL A 226 5.03 -3.11 -9.34
C VAL A 226 6.37 -2.74 -9.97
N PRO A 227 6.38 -1.86 -10.98
CA PRO A 227 7.62 -1.30 -11.50
C PRO A 227 8.47 -0.66 -10.39
N GLY A 228 9.77 -0.95 -10.39
CA GLY A 228 10.67 -0.43 -9.37
C GLY A 228 12.01 -1.15 -9.32
N ARG A 229 12.65 -1.09 -8.16
CA ARG A 229 14.02 -1.59 -7.96
C ARG A 229 14.06 -2.73 -6.95
N ASP A 230 15.17 -3.46 -6.94
CA ASP A 230 15.41 -4.57 -5.99
C ASP A 230 15.46 -4.12 -4.53
N ASP A 231 15.69 -2.83 -4.26
CA ASP A 231 15.63 -2.21 -2.93
C ASP A 231 14.20 -1.76 -2.53
N LEU A 232 13.19 -2.14 -3.32
CA LEU A 232 11.77 -1.79 -3.19
C LEU A 232 11.47 -0.29 -3.26
N THR A 233 12.45 0.52 -3.68
CA THR A 233 12.21 1.94 -3.99
C THR A 233 11.71 2.09 -5.43
N VAL A 234 10.94 3.15 -5.68
CA VAL A 234 10.42 3.48 -7.00
C VAL A 234 10.98 4.82 -7.45
N GLY A 235 11.67 4.82 -8.57
CA GLY A 235 12.17 5.99 -9.29
C GLY A 235 11.17 6.52 -10.32
N ALA A 236 11.31 7.79 -10.67
CA ALA A 236 10.38 8.48 -11.57
C ALA A 236 10.40 7.95 -13.00
N ALA A 237 11.45 7.22 -13.39
CA ALA A 237 11.55 6.54 -14.68
C ALA A 237 10.70 5.26 -14.71
N GLU A 238 10.52 4.60 -13.56
CA GLU A 238 9.86 3.30 -13.41
C GLU A 238 8.34 3.48 -13.27
N CYS A 239 7.73 4.43 -13.98
CA CYS A 239 6.30 4.69 -13.87
C CYS A 239 5.47 3.70 -14.72
N GLY A 240 4.32 3.28 -14.20
CA GLY A 240 3.48 2.30 -14.86
C GLY A 240 2.43 1.70 -13.93
N PRO A 241 1.33 1.16 -14.49
CA PRO A 241 0.34 0.48 -13.66
C PRO A 241 0.94 -0.81 -13.06
N PRO A 242 0.55 -1.18 -11.83
CA PRO A 242 0.87 -2.49 -11.30
C PRO A 242 0.20 -3.59 -12.14
N VAL A 243 0.88 -4.71 -12.34
CA VAL A 243 0.38 -5.88 -13.06
C VAL A 243 -0.10 -6.91 -12.04
N PRO A 244 -1.39 -7.25 -11.99
CA PRO A 244 -1.89 -8.26 -11.06
C PRO A 244 -1.31 -9.64 -11.36
N VAL A 245 -0.87 -10.31 -10.30
CA VAL A 245 -0.27 -11.65 -10.30
C VAL A 245 -1.30 -12.68 -9.85
N GLY A 246 -2.02 -12.37 -8.78
CA GLY A 246 -3.02 -13.27 -8.24
C GLY A 246 -3.95 -12.63 -7.24
N LEU A 247 -5.07 -13.31 -7.01
CA LEU A 247 -6.09 -12.95 -6.04
C LEU A 247 -6.41 -14.18 -5.19
N GLY A 248 -6.28 -14.06 -3.86
CA GLY A 248 -6.80 -15.00 -2.89
C GLY A 248 -8.06 -14.45 -2.24
N LEU A 249 -9.12 -15.25 -2.15
CA LEU A 249 -10.33 -14.89 -1.42
C LEU A 249 -10.50 -15.77 -0.19
N GLY A 250 -10.82 -15.12 0.93
CA GLY A 250 -11.05 -15.74 2.22
C GLY A 250 -12.14 -16.82 2.21
N PRO A 251 -12.14 -17.72 3.20
CA PRO A 251 -13.07 -18.84 3.25
C PRO A 251 -14.54 -18.42 3.28
N GLU A 252 -14.92 -17.26 3.82
CA GLU A 252 -16.31 -16.76 3.80
C GLU A 252 -16.83 -16.53 2.38
N VAL A 253 -15.97 -16.04 1.49
CA VAL A 253 -16.25 -15.89 0.05
C VAL A 253 -16.04 -17.23 -0.67
N ALA A 254 -15.13 -18.06 -0.16
CA ALA A 254 -14.78 -19.34 -0.74
C ALA A 254 -15.61 -20.54 -0.23
N VAL A 255 -16.67 -20.34 0.56
CA VAL A 255 -17.61 -21.41 0.98
C VAL A 255 -18.26 -22.09 -0.24
N GLU A 256 -18.37 -21.41 -1.39
CA GLU A 256 -18.77 -22.03 -2.67
C GLU A 256 -17.66 -22.88 -3.32
N PHE A 257 -16.39 -22.71 -2.93
CA PHE A 257 -15.20 -23.31 -3.55
C PHE A 257 -14.46 -24.33 -2.65
N GLY A 258 -14.85 -24.48 -1.38
CA GLY A 258 -14.40 -25.54 -0.46
C GLY A 258 -12.99 -25.37 0.16
N ALA A 259 -12.24 -24.34 -0.23
CA ALA A 259 -10.94 -23.92 0.32
C ALA A 259 -10.68 -22.44 -0.05
N MET A 260 -9.58 -21.82 0.43
CA MET A 260 -9.16 -20.50 -0.05
C MET A 260 -9.07 -20.52 -1.59
N GLY A 261 -9.84 -19.67 -2.25
CA GLY A 261 -9.84 -19.57 -3.71
C GLY A 261 -8.67 -18.70 -4.15
N TRP A 262 -7.61 -19.31 -4.68
CA TRP A 262 -6.53 -18.59 -5.35
C TRP A 262 -6.75 -18.58 -6.86
N PHE A 263 -6.68 -17.40 -7.46
CA PHE A 263 -6.82 -17.18 -8.89
C PHE A 263 -5.49 -16.64 -9.43
N ASP A 264 -4.88 -17.38 -10.36
CA ASP A 264 -3.71 -16.92 -11.09
C ASP A 264 -4.15 -15.95 -12.19
N LEU A 265 -3.65 -14.72 -12.13
CA LEU A 265 -3.99 -13.65 -13.09
C LEU A 265 -2.91 -13.49 -14.17
N GLU A 266 -1.79 -14.19 -14.04
CA GLU A 266 -0.70 -14.20 -15.02
C GLU A 266 -1.01 -15.11 -16.21
N GLU A 267 -1.82 -16.16 -16.00
CA GLU A 267 -2.24 -17.12 -17.02
C GLU A 267 -3.11 -16.52 -18.16
N GLY A 268 -3.46 -15.23 -18.07
CA GLY A 268 -4.16 -14.50 -19.12
C GLY A 268 -5.68 -14.51 -18.97
N PRO A 269 -6.46 -14.41 -20.08
CA PRO A 269 -7.89 -14.10 -20.03
C PRO A 269 -8.73 -15.04 -19.15
N ALA A 270 -8.34 -16.31 -18.99
CA ALA A 270 -9.08 -17.28 -18.21
C ALA A 270 -9.18 -16.91 -16.71
N GLY A 271 -8.07 -16.47 -16.11
CA GLY A 271 -8.06 -15.99 -14.72
C GLY A 271 -8.90 -14.72 -14.54
N TRP A 272 -8.85 -13.83 -15.53
CA TRP A 272 -9.65 -12.59 -15.57
C TRP A 272 -11.14 -12.84 -15.78
N ASP A 273 -11.51 -13.80 -16.63
CA ASP A 273 -12.90 -14.18 -16.88
C ASP A 273 -13.53 -14.80 -15.64
N GLU A 274 -12.79 -15.63 -14.90
CA GLU A 274 -13.25 -16.20 -13.64
C GLU A 274 -13.44 -15.13 -12.57
N LEU A 275 -12.50 -14.19 -12.45
CA LEU A 275 -12.65 -13.01 -11.59
C LEU A 275 -13.91 -12.20 -11.94
N ALA A 276 -14.13 -11.94 -13.23
CA ALA A 276 -15.30 -11.19 -13.71
C ALA A 276 -16.62 -11.91 -13.38
N ARG A 277 -16.67 -13.24 -13.46
CA ARG A 277 -17.84 -14.03 -13.03
C ARG A 277 -18.13 -13.88 -11.55
N ILE A 278 -17.12 -13.90 -10.69
CA ILE A 278 -17.30 -13.76 -9.23
C ILE A 278 -17.80 -12.34 -8.91
N VAL A 279 -17.13 -11.31 -9.43
CA VAL A 279 -17.52 -9.91 -9.20
C VAL A 279 -18.95 -9.61 -9.66
N SER A 280 -19.37 -10.18 -10.80
CA SER A 280 -20.74 -10.00 -11.31
C SER A 280 -21.80 -10.69 -10.44
N ARG A 281 -21.50 -11.83 -9.81
CA ARG A 281 -22.40 -12.48 -8.84
C ARG A 281 -22.59 -11.63 -7.58
N TYR A 282 -21.52 -11.04 -7.05
CA TYR A 282 -21.61 -10.17 -5.87
C TYR A 282 -22.39 -8.87 -6.14
N ARG A 283 -22.24 -8.27 -7.33
CA ARG A 283 -23.08 -7.11 -7.74
C ARG A 283 -24.57 -7.45 -7.89
N GLY A 284 -24.90 -8.71 -8.18
CA GLY A 284 -26.29 -9.17 -8.26
C GLY A 284 -26.94 -9.38 -6.88
N ALA A 285 -26.15 -9.66 -5.84
CA ALA A 285 -26.65 -9.88 -4.49
C ALA A 285 -27.04 -8.59 -3.75
N GLU A 286 -26.41 -7.46 -4.05
CA GLU A 286 -26.80 -6.13 -3.52
C GLU A 286 -28.01 -5.50 -4.23
N GLY A 287 -28.53 -6.13 -5.30
CA GLY A 287 -29.70 -5.66 -6.05
C GLY A 287 -31.04 -6.28 -5.62
N ALA A 288 -31.05 -7.08 -4.55
CA ALA A 288 -32.24 -7.77 -4.04
C ALA A 288 -32.45 -7.51 -2.54
N VAL A 289 -32.56 -6.23 -2.14
CA VAL A 289 -33.21 -5.78 -0.89
C VAL A 289 -33.98 -4.50 -1.18
#